data_AF-A0A4Z1KFM6-F1
#
_entry.id   AF-A0A4Z1KFM6-F1
#
_cell.length_a   1.000
_cell.length_b   1.000
_cell.length_c   1.000
_cell.angle_alpha   90.00
_cell.angle_beta   90.00
_cell.angle_gamma   90.00
#
_symmetry.space_group_name_H-M   'P 1'
#
loop_
_entity.id
_entity.type
_entity.pdbx_description
1 polymer ?
#
loop_
_entity_poly.entity_id
_entity_poly.type
_entity_poly.pdbx_seq_one_letter_code
_entity_poly.pdbx_strand_id
1 'polypeptide(L)'
;MDRKLAMNNQIQLRQDIYNRRYENGTWIYSLVDYPRKLTVNERLRITHTIPAILSESRYHTAEELEKAGYHFMKGGEKHQFEAHHTDKPPTHFTSHLRLSERELAQCGLLEELGKLREIALHPDFQTGLADTMKRKYSYYPKKKGMQYEIGVTKQPGHGAKRLQLAEILRRDTDDSKKDFFHKARNLGQKLLDIWTPGYENTHSFQDIEWHRNAAMTFSEDSNTTLNSIQLNYTKQGTAITDALKGKAHLHCDKYDQPTSYSVVFFMSNFDDWYCPGHFINTTWRTIFPASPFQVYIFSGRTWHCGAGAGFYPEWVGPGHPLRLSAPSVPLPALSPLAAENKMRCNMVIYPTRRLLVPKFKELNIEIWQAQGLHVFTNIRTHQEWKLRLFIKQEVLFKLIASLETKVLLQKHFPEWIRNWWWMMTFTPDMFWHGVDDLSHDAEERSLAYFKQLEDEIDKNDTQEPLLTKTGKNKRVLLTEEERAITKKFTAHYEDLGDWEDLGTTNPDWFIGLFWWIDPVTGAKTYPSRDMAIKTIALVATGPCKELANSEEDIAQAYDGFGEYKGGTVFTELDSPRAFDPGVDTVPANPGWVPNSDW
;
A
#
# COMPACT_ATOMS: atom_id res chain seq x y z
N MET A 1 -36.51 -36.42 -15.94
CA MET A 1 -36.07 -36.60 -14.54
C MET A 1 -34.78 -35.83 -14.24
N ASP A 2 -34.06 -35.33 -15.27
CA ASP A 2 -32.71 -34.77 -15.13
C ASP A 2 -32.59 -33.29 -14.73
N ARG A 3 -33.67 -32.49 -14.78
CA ARG A 3 -33.63 -31.11 -14.28
C ARG A 3 -33.64 -31.02 -12.74
N LYS A 4 -34.27 -31.98 -12.06
CA LYS A 4 -34.27 -32.04 -10.58
C LYS A 4 -32.94 -32.53 -10.02
N LEU A 5 -32.22 -33.42 -10.74
CA LEU A 5 -30.86 -33.81 -10.35
C LEU A 5 -29.84 -32.67 -10.57
N ALA A 6 -29.99 -31.90 -11.66
CA ALA A 6 -29.15 -30.72 -11.89
C ALA A 6 -29.40 -29.60 -10.88
N MET A 7 -30.67 -29.35 -10.49
CA MET A 7 -30.99 -28.43 -9.38
C MET A 7 -30.47 -28.95 -8.03
N ASN A 8 -30.57 -30.24 -7.73
CA ASN A 8 -30.06 -30.79 -6.46
C ASN A 8 -28.52 -30.74 -6.39
N ASN A 9 -27.80 -30.89 -7.50
CA ASN A 9 -26.35 -30.68 -7.55
C ASN A 9 -25.94 -29.20 -7.57
N GLN A 10 -26.79 -28.28 -8.03
CA GLN A 10 -26.56 -26.83 -7.91
C GLN A 10 -26.87 -26.30 -6.50
N ILE A 11 -27.82 -26.91 -5.78
CA ILE A 11 -28.12 -26.59 -4.38
C ILE A 11 -27.00 -27.13 -3.45
N GLN A 12 -26.25 -28.14 -3.86
CA GLN A 12 -25.05 -28.62 -3.16
C GLN A 12 -23.82 -27.68 -3.25
N LEU A 13 -23.90 -26.55 -3.98
CA LEU A 13 -22.77 -25.65 -4.25
C LEU A 13 -22.69 -24.40 -3.34
N ARG A 14 -23.41 -24.34 -2.22
CA ARG A 14 -23.21 -23.32 -1.17
C ARG A 14 -22.71 -23.92 0.15
N GLN A 15 -21.75 -24.83 0.10
CA GLN A 15 -20.93 -25.07 1.29
C GLN A 15 -19.96 -23.90 1.44
N ASP A 16 -20.16 -23.12 2.50
CA ASP A 16 -19.22 -22.09 2.95
C ASP A 16 -17.81 -22.70 3.01
N ILE A 17 -16.78 -21.97 2.59
CA ILE A 17 -15.39 -22.48 2.63
C ILE A 17 -14.93 -22.64 4.09
N TYR A 18 -15.54 -21.85 4.98
CA TYR A 18 -15.15 -21.75 6.37
C TYR A 18 -16.25 -22.26 7.30
N ASN A 19 -15.86 -23.10 8.24
CA ASN A 19 -16.61 -23.30 9.48
C ASN A 19 -16.44 -22.03 10.33
N ARG A 20 -17.57 -21.51 10.81
CA ARG A 20 -17.62 -20.32 11.67
C ARG A 20 -18.16 -20.70 13.04
N ARG A 21 -17.48 -20.27 14.09
CA ARG A 21 -17.94 -20.41 15.48
C ARG A 21 -17.71 -19.12 16.24
N TYR A 22 -18.54 -18.88 17.26
CA TYR A 22 -18.42 -17.69 18.10
C TYR A 22 -18.01 -18.08 19.51
N GLU A 23 -16.87 -17.60 19.96
CA GLU A 23 -16.26 -17.96 21.24
C GLU A 23 -15.73 -16.69 21.92
N ASN A 24 -16.12 -16.47 23.18
CA ASN A 24 -15.60 -15.38 24.02
C ASN A 24 -15.56 -14.00 23.34
N GLY A 25 -16.61 -13.63 22.61
CA GLY A 25 -16.69 -12.33 21.94
C GLY A 25 -16.02 -12.26 20.56
N THR A 26 -15.52 -13.39 20.04
CA THR A 26 -14.74 -13.46 18.81
C THR A 26 -15.33 -14.50 17.85
N TRP A 27 -15.47 -14.14 16.57
CA TRP A 27 -15.76 -15.08 15.51
C TRP A 27 -14.48 -15.78 15.05
N ILE A 28 -14.47 -17.11 15.09
CA ILE A 28 -13.35 -17.94 14.64
C ILE A 28 -13.74 -18.66 13.35
N TYR A 29 -12.87 -18.53 12.34
CA TYR A 29 -13.00 -19.09 11.01
C TYR A 29 -11.97 -20.21 10.84
N SER A 30 -12.38 -21.38 10.39
CA SER A 30 -11.50 -22.52 10.06
C SER A 30 -11.93 -23.12 8.74
N LEU A 31 -11.01 -23.66 7.93
CA LEU A 31 -11.39 -24.31 6.66
C LEU A 31 -12.22 -25.57 6.90
N VAL A 32 -13.31 -25.75 6.15
CA VAL A 32 -14.20 -26.94 6.27
C VAL A 32 -13.46 -28.24 6.00
N ASP A 33 -12.54 -28.24 5.03
CA ASP A 33 -11.72 -29.39 4.67
C ASP A 33 -10.23 -29.00 4.68
N TYR A 34 -9.70 -28.85 5.89
CA TYR A 34 -8.32 -28.45 6.13
C TYR A 34 -7.29 -29.38 5.43
N PRO A 35 -7.44 -30.73 5.48
CA PRO A 35 -6.48 -31.64 4.84
C PRO A 35 -6.51 -31.58 3.31
N ARG A 36 -7.69 -31.39 2.68
CA ARG A 36 -7.81 -31.37 1.20
C ARG A 36 -7.14 -30.16 0.58
N LYS A 37 -6.98 -29.04 1.32
CA LYS A 37 -6.50 -27.73 0.84
C LYS A 37 -7.18 -27.35 -0.48
N LEU A 38 -8.32 -26.66 -0.42
CA LEU A 38 -9.05 -26.19 -1.62
C LEU A 38 -8.09 -25.60 -2.66
N THR A 39 -8.24 -25.95 -3.93
CA THR A 39 -7.45 -25.33 -5.00
C THR A 39 -7.77 -23.85 -5.10
N VAL A 40 -6.82 -23.05 -5.59
CA VAL A 40 -6.99 -21.61 -5.80
C VAL A 40 -8.26 -21.31 -6.63
N ASN A 41 -8.52 -22.09 -7.68
CA ASN A 41 -9.70 -21.91 -8.54
C ASN A 41 -11.02 -22.23 -7.83
N GLU A 42 -11.07 -23.26 -6.98
CA GLU A 42 -12.25 -23.57 -6.18
C GLU A 42 -12.59 -22.43 -5.22
N ARG A 43 -11.58 -21.85 -4.56
CA ARG A 43 -11.81 -20.74 -3.63
C ARG A 43 -12.25 -19.48 -4.35
N LEU A 44 -11.58 -19.13 -5.44
CA LEU A 44 -11.92 -17.97 -6.26
C LEU A 44 -13.34 -18.06 -6.81
N ARG A 45 -13.81 -19.23 -7.24
CA ARG A 45 -15.19 -19.41 -7.70
C ARG A 45 -16.21 -19.05 -6.62
N ILE A 46 -15.90 -19.29 -5.36
CA ILE A 46 -16.77 -19.00 -4.24
C ILE A 46 -16.63 -17.52 -3.86
N THR A 47 -15.42 -17.02 -3.66
CA THR A 47 -15.16 -15.65 -3.19
C THR A 47 -15.47 -14.58 -4.24
N HIS A 48 -15.58 -14.91 -5.54
CA HIS A 48 -15.88 -13.95 -6.62
C HIS A 48 -17.36 -13.78 -6.95
N THR A 49 -18.26 -14.35 -6.16
CA THR A 49 -19.71 -14.22 -6.34
C THR A 49 -20.32 -13.31 -5.29
N ILE A 50 -21.04 -12.29 -5.73
CA ILE A 50 -21.78 -11.36 -4.86
C ILE A 50 -23.28 -11.46 -5.19
N PRO A 51 -24.15 -11.75 -4.22
CA PRO A 51 -25.59 -11.72 -4.41
C PRO A 51 -26.08 -10.33 -4.80
N ALA A 52 -26.96 -10.24 -5.82
CA ALA A 52 -27.45 -8.98 -6.37
C ALA A 52 -28.14 -8.08 -5.33
N ILE A 53 -28.81 -8.67 -4.34
CA ILE A 53 -29.46 -7.94 -3.26
C ILE A 53 -28.49 -7.00 -2.52
N LEU A 54 -27.20 -7.37 -2.40
CA LEU A 54 -26.19 -6.56 -1.68
C LEU A 54 -25.76 -5.30 -2.46
N SER A 55 -26.19 -5.17 -3.72
CA SER A 55 -25.97 -3.99 -4.54
C SER A 55 -27.08 -2.93 -4.37
N GLU A 56 -28.13 -3.22 -3.60
CA GLU A 56 -29.22 -2.28 -3.38
C GLU A 56 -28.82 -1.11 -2.48
N SER A 57 -29.40 0.07 -2.74
CA SER A 57 -29.13 1.32 -2.01
C SER A 57 -29.92 1.42 -0.70
N ARG A 58 -29.89 0.37 0.12
CA ARG A 58 -30.52 0.28 1.45
C ARG A 58 -29.82 -0.77 2.30
N TYR A 59 -29.98 -0.73 3.61
CA TYR A 59 -29.50 -1.82 4.47
C TYR A 59 -30.40 -3.06 4.37
N HIS A 60 -29.89 -4.17 4.90
CA HIS A 60 -30.51 -5.50 4.81
C HIS A 60 -30.90 -6.02 6.18
N THR A 61 -31.98 -6.80 6.22
CA THR A 61 -32.36 -7.53 7.43
C THR A 61 -31.41 -8.71 7.68
N ALA A 62 -31.39 -9.21 8.92
CA ALA A 62 -30.61 -10.42 9.24
C ALA A 62 -31.04 -11.62 8.38
N GLU A 63 -32.35 -11.76 8.09
CA GLU A 63 -32.90 -12.82 7.26
C GLU A 63 -32.44 -12.72 5.80
N GLU A 64 -32.41 -11.52 5.23
CA GLU A 64 -31.90 -11.28 3.87
C GLU A 64 -30.41 -11.64 3.76
N LEU A 65 -29.62 -11.26 4.77
CA LEU A 65 -28.19 -11.58 4.81
C LEU A 65 -27.96 -13.08 4.99
N GLU A 66 -28.71 -13.75 5.86
CA GLU A 66 -28.63 -15.20 6.07
C GLU A 66 -28.94 -15.96 4.77
N LYS A 67 -30.02 -15.57 4.06
CA LYS A 67 -30.38 -16.13 2.74
C LYS A 67 -29.29 -15.88 1.69
N ALA A 68 -28.67 -14.71 1.72
CA ALA A 68 -27.55 -14.36 0.85
C ALA A 68 -26.24 -15.09 1.23
N GLY A 69 -26.19 -15.73 2.41
CA GLY A 69 -24.99 -16.39 2.94
C GLY A 69 -23.97 -15.42 3.54
N TYR A 70 -24.40 -14.24 3.96
CA TYR A 70 -23.56 -13.19 4.55
C TYR A 70 -23.87 -12.94 6.02
N HIS A 71 -22.87 -12.45 6.75
CA HIS A 71 -22.98 -12.06 8.14
C HIS A 71 -22.76 -10.55 8.30
N PHE A 72 -23.63 -9.91 9.09
CA PHE A 72 -23.45 -8.51 9.45
C PHE A 72 -22.38 -8.37 10.53
N MET A 73 -21.34 -7.59 10.26
CA MET A 73 -20.31 -7.31 11.28
C MET A 73 -20.79 -6.20 12.22
N LYS A 74 -20.81 -6.43 13.53
CA LYS A 74 -21.05 -5.34 14.49
C LYS A 74 -19.75 -4.61 14.83
N GLY A 75 -19.89 -3.40 15.36
CA GLY A 75 -18.74 -2.63 15.88
C GLY A 75 -18.09 -3.38 17.05
N GLY A 76 -16.75 -3.44 17.04
CA GLY A 76 -15.94 -4.05 18.10
C GLY A 76 -15.86 -5.59 18.07
N GLU A 77 -16.63 -6.27 17.21
CA GLU A 77 -16.55 -7.74 17.06
C GLU A 77 -15.26 -8.14 16.34
N LYS A 78 -14.45 -8.97 17.00
CA LYS A 78 -13.20 -9.49 16.44
C LYS A 78 -13.49 -10.72 15.58
N HIS A 79 -12.83 -10.80 14.44
CA HIS A 79 -12.88 -11.97 13.56
C HIS A 79 -11.45 -12.51 13.40
N GLN A 80 -11.26 -13.80 13.65
CA GLN A 80 -9.98 -14.49 13.64
C GLN A 80 -10.01 -15.70 12.74
N PHE A 81 -8.90 -16.01 12.07
CA PHE A 81 -8.71 -17.27 11.39
C PHE A 81 -7.90 -18.22 12.27
N GLU A 82 -8.31 -19.49 12.29
CA GLU A 82 -7.63 -20.60 12.96
C GLU A 82 -6.98 -21.49 11.89
N ALA A 83 -5.64 -21.46 11.84
CA ALA A 83 -4.85 -22.37 11.02
C ALA A 83 -4.50 -23.62 11.84
N HIS A 84 -4.84 -24.79 11.33
CA HIS A 84 -4.51 -26.09 11.93
C HIS A 84 -3.16 -26.62 11.44
N HIS A 85 -2.49 -27.38 12.27
CA HIS A 85 -1.21 -27.99 11.90
C HIS A 85 -1.20 -29.46 12.28
N THR A 86 -0.41 -30.26 11.56
CA THR A 86 -0.31 -31.70 11.81
C THR A 86 0.51 -32.00 13.06
N ASP A 87 1.45 -31.12 13.40
CA ASP A 87 2.54 -31.36 14.36
C ASP A 87 2.63 -30.29 15.47
N LYS A 88 1.80 -29.25 15.42
CA LYS A 88 1.76 -28.16 16.41
C LYS A 88 0.32 -27.69 16.71
N PRO A 89 0.09 -27.01 17.85
CA PRO A 89 -1.22 -26.44 18.16
C PRO A 89 -1.72 -25.46 17.07
N PRO A 90 -3.03 -25.25 16.93
CA PRO A 90 -3.58 -24.27 16.00
C PRO A 90 -3.04 -22.87 16.27
N THR A 91 -2.81 -22.11 15.20
CA THR A 91 -2.43 -20.70 15.27
C THR A 91 -3.64 -19.82 14.95
N HIS A 92 -3.85 -18.78 15.76
CA HIS A 92 -4.90 -17.79 15.54
C HIS A 92 -4.30 -16.46 15.10
N PHE A 93 -4.89 -15.85 14.09
CA PHE A 93 -4.59 -14.46 13.73
C PHE A 93 -5.87 -13.69 13.44
N THR A 94 -5.85 -12.39 13.73
CA THR A 94 -6.96 -11.51 13.38
C THR A 94 -7.12 -11.48 11.88
N SER A 95 -8.30 -11.80 11.37
CA SER A 95 -8.58 -11.74 9.94
C SER A 95 -9.10 -10.36 9.54
N HIS A 96 -10.03 -9.81 10.32
CA HIS A 96 -10.61 -8.50 10.13
C HIS A 96 -11.39 -7.99 11.36
N LEU A 97 -11.65 -6.69 11.41
CA LEU A 97 -12.35 -6.02 12.49
C LEU A 97 -13.03 -4.75 11.97
N ARG A 98 -14.26 -4.49 12.43
CA ARG A 98 -14.98 -3.22 12.21
C ARG A 98 -15.07 -2.47 13.54
N LEU A 99 -14.77 -1.18 13.51
CA LEU A 99 -14.99 -0.25 14.61
C LEU A 99 -16.05 0.78 14.19
N SER A 100 -17.04 1.00 15.04
CA SER A 100 -18.03 2.07 14.89
C SER A 100 -17.58 3.36 15.59
N GLU A 101 -18.38 4.41 15.45
CA GLU A 101 -18.17 5.67 16.15
C GLU A 101 -18.10 5.50 17.68
N ARG A 102 -18.79 4.48 18.22
CA ARG A 102 -18.78 4.16 19.65
C ARG A 102 -17.43 3.66 20.10
N GLU A 103 -16.84 2.70 19.38
CA GLU A 103 -15.54 2.15 19.75
C GLU A 103 -14.44 3.22 19.60
N LEU A 104 -14.54 4.08 18.60
CA LEU A 104 -13.63 5.22 18.42
C LEU A 104 -13.75 6.25 19.55
N ALA A 105 -14.97 6.50 20.04
CA ALA A 105 -15.18 7.38 21.19
C ALA A 105 -14.60 6.76 22.48
N GLN A 106 -14.82 5.47 22.68
CA GLN A 106 -14.35 4.74 23.87
C GLN A 106 -12.82 4.73 23.99
N CYS A 107 -12.09 4.64 22.87
CA CYS A 107 -10.63 4.75 22.88
C CYS A 107 -10.10 6.18 22.73
N GLY A 108 -10.97 7.21 22.73
CA GLY A 108 -10.57 8.62 22.66
C GLY A 108 -10.02 9.08 21.30
N LEU A 109 -10.26 8.32 20.22
CA LEU A 109 -9.70 8.60 18.89
C LEU A 109 -10.71 9.24 17.92
N LEU A 110 -11.99 9.37 18.32
CA LEU A 110 -13.05 9.92 17.48
C LEU A 110 -12.76 11.36 17.03
N GLU A 111 -12.25 12.22 17.92
CA GLU A 111 -11.97 13.62 17.59
C GLU A 111 -10.76 13.75 16.64
N GLU A 112 -9.75 12.90 16.81
CA GLU A 112 -8.58 12.84 15.92
C GLU A 112 -9.01 12.44 14.50
N LEU A 113 -9.90 11.45 14.36
CA LEU A 113 -10.51 11.11 13.08
C LEU A 113 -11.38 12.26 12.53
N GLY A 114 -12.10 12.98 13.40
CA GLY A 114 -12.91 14.15 13.03
C GLY A 114 -12.08 15.24 12.35
N LYS A 115 -10.87 15.52 12.87
CA LYS A 115 -9.93 16.49 12.29
C LYS A 115 -9.45 16.05 10.90
N LEU A 116 -9.13 14.77 10.71
CA LEU A 116 -8.75 14.24 9.40
C LEU A 116 -9.92 14.30 8.41
N ARG A 117 -11.14 13.99 8.86
CA ARG A 117 -12.36 14.09 8.06
C ARG A 117 -12.63 15.52 7.61
N GLU A 118 -12.49 16.50 8.51
CA GLU A 118 -12.63 17.93 8.21
C GLU A 118 -11.68 18.35 7.08
N ILE A 119 -10.39 18.02 7.20
CA ILE A 119 -9.39 18.33 6.17
C ILE A 119 -9.74 17.64 4.85
N ALA A 120 -10.03 16.33 4.89
CA ALA A 120 -10.24 15.53 3.70
C ALA A 120 -11.50 15.94 2.92
N LEU A 121 -12.54 16.45 3.60
CA LEU A 121 -13.78 16.94 3.00
C LEU A 121 -13.74 18.43 2.66
N HIS A 122 -12.73 19.18 3.08
CA HIS A 122 -12.60 20.58 2.67
C HIS A 122 -12.43 20.66 1.13
N PRO A 123 -13.24 21.46 0.41
CA PRO A 123 -13.20 21.54 -1.05
C PRO A 123 -11.80 21.82 -1.62
N ASP A 124 -11.05 22.71 -0.96
CA ASP A 124 -9.71 23.09 -1.40
C ASP A 124 -8.70 21.95 -1.29
N PHE A 125 -8.85 21.07 -0.30
CA PHE A 125 -7.93 19.95 -0.12
C PHE A 125 -8.04 18.98 -1.30
N GLN A 126 -9.26 18.51 -1.60
CA GLN A 126 -9.48 17.60 -2.74
C GLN A 126 -9.14 18.26 -4.08
N THR A 127 -9.48 19.54 -4.25
CA THR A 127 -9.13 20.30 -5.47
C THR A 127 -7.62 20.43 -5.63
N GLY A 128 -6.89 20.70 -4.55
CA GLY A 128 -5.42 20.74 -4.55
C GLY A 128 -4.78 19.41 -4.95
N LEU A 129 -5.32 18.29 -4.47
CA LEU A 129 -4.89 16.95 -4.89
C LEU A 129 -5.14 16.73 -6.40
N ALA A 130 -6.33 17.10 -6.87
CA ALA A 130 -6.73 16.95 -8.27
C ALA A 130 -5.84 17.78 -9.21
N ASP A 131 -5.61 19.05 -8.86
CA ASP A 131 -4.80 19.98 -9.65
C ASP A 131 -3.35 19.52 -9.73
N THR A 132 -2.78 19.06 -8.61
CA THR A 132 -1.42 18.53 -8.58
C THR A 132 -1.27 17.36 -9.55
N MET A 133 -2.19 16.40 -9.49
CA MET A 133 -2.16 15.23 -10.38
C MET A 133 -2.45 15.59 -11.84
N LYS A 134 -3.38 16.51 -12.11
CA LYS A 134 -3.72 16.94 -13.47
C LYS A 134 -2.58 17.71 -14.15
N ARG A 135 -1.85 18.54 -13.40
CA ARG A 135 -0.66 19.28 -13.89
C ARG A 135 0.43 18.33 -14.37
N LYS A 136 0.72 17.27 -13.59
CA LYS A 136 1.73 16.27 -13.97
C LYS A 136 1.23 15.28 -15.02
N TYR A 137 -0.02 14.85 -14.90
CA TYR A 137 -0.64 13.81 -15.70
C TYR A 137 -2.02 14.29 -16.17
N SER A 138 -2.07 14.98 -17.31
CA SER A 138 -3.32 15.55 -17.85
C SER A 138 -4.45 14.53 -18.05
N TYR A 139 -4.10 13.25 -18.28
CA TYR A 139 -5.03 12.14 -18.44
C TYR A 139 -5.48 11.47 -17.12
N TYR A 140 -4.99 11.93 -15.97
CA TYR A 140 -5.22 11.29 -14.68
C TYR A 140 -6.71 11.13 -14.33
N PRO A 141 -7.56 12.16 -14.44
CA PRO A 141 -8.99 12.02 -14.11
C PRO A 141 -9.69 10.95 -14.97
N LYS A 142 -9.29 10.81 -16.24
CA LYS A 142 -9.85 9.80 -17.14
C LYS A 142 -9.42 8.37 -16.75
N LYS A 143 -8.16 8.19 -16.32
CA LYS A 143 -7.60 6.86 -16.01
C LYS A 143 -7.82 6.38 -14.58
N LYS A 144 -7.74 7.30 -13.61
CA LYS A 144 -7.74 7.02 -12.17
C LYS A 144 -8.90 7.65 -11.43
N GLY A 145 -9.64 8.56 -12.08
CA GLY A 145 -10.75 9.25 -11.45
C GLY A 145 -10.29 10.13 -10.28
N MET A 146 -10.98 10.00 -9.15
CA MET A 146 -10.71 10.75 -7.91
C MET A 146 -10.05 9.86 -6.83
N GLN A 147 -9.13 9.00 -7.26
CA GLN A 147 -8.22 8.25 -6.40
C GLN A 147 -6.90 9.03 -6.29
N TYR A 148 -6.40 9.26 -5.08
CA TYR A 148 -5.12 9.97 -4.85
C TYR A 148 -4.24 9.18 -3.89
N GLU A 149 -2.99 8.94 -4.27
CA GLU A 149 -1.99 8.27 -3.42
C GLU A 149 -1.08 9.32 -2.78
N ILE A 150 -0.86 9.22 -1.46
CA ILE A 150 0.03 10.07 -0.66
C ILE A 150 1.01 9.15 0.09
N GLY A 151 2.30 9.48 0.07
CA GLY A 151 3.38 8.65 0.61
C GLY A 151 4.42 8.33 -0.45
N VAL A 152 4.91 7.08 -0.47
CA VAL A 152 5.85 6.61 -1.49
C VAL A 152 5.10 5.74 -2.51
N THR A 153 5.31 6.04 -3.78
CA THR A 153 4.62 5.41 -4.92
C THR A 153 5.60 4.66 -5.81
N LYS A 154 5.06 3.76 -6.63
CA LYS A 154 5.83 3.03 -7.65
C LYS A 154 5.61 3.62 -9.05
N GLN A 155 6.65 4.10 -9.75
CA GLN A 155 6.56 4.46 -11.16
C GLN A 155 6.35 3.21 -12.05
N PRO A 156 5.25 3.13 -12.82
CA PRO A 156 5.08 2.11 -13.84
C PRO A 156 6.11 2.32 -14.97
N GLY A 157 6.73 1.23 -15.47
CA GLY A 157 7.59 1.26 -16.67
C GLY A 157 9.05 1.67 -16.47
N HIS A 158 9.46 2.18 -15.30
CA HIS A 158 10.78 2.80 -15.10
C HIS A 158 11.87 1.92 -14.46
N GLY A 159 11.86 0.60 -14.69
CA GLY A 159 13.02 -0.26 -14.34
C GLY A 159 13.56 -0.06 -12.91
N ALA A 160 14.87 0.20 -12.77
CA ALA A 160 15.61 0.39 -11.51
C ALA A 160 15.40 1.77 -10.81
N LYS A 161 14.25 2.43 -10.98
CA LYS A 161 13.90 3.70 -10.31
C LYS A 161 12.43 3.73 -9.93
N ARG A 162 11.99 2.65 -9.29
CA ARG A 162 10.58 2.37 -9.12
C ARG A 162 9.96 3.14 -7.98
N LEU A 163 10.65 3.36 -6.86
CA LEU A 163 10.07 3.89 -5.62
C LEU A 163 10.47 5.33 -5.39
N GLN A 164 9.48 6.18 -5.19
CA GLN A 164 9.65 7.61 -5.22
C GLN A 164 8.52 8.28 -4.43
N LEU A 165 8.68 9.51 -3.97
CA LEU A 165 7.59 10.26 -3.35
C LEU A 165 6.40 10.37 -4.31
N ALA A 166 5.18 10.31 -3.78
CA ALA A 166 3.99 10.64 -4.54
C ALA A 166 4.13 12.07 -5.11
N GLU A 167 3.62 12.32 -6.31
CA GLU A 167 3.68 13.67 -6.90
C GLU A 167 3.01 14.71 -5.98
N ILE A 168 1.96 14.31 -5.24
CA ILE A 168 1.31 15.13 -4.22
C ILE A 168 2.30 15.60 -3.15
N LEU A 169 3.14 14.70 -2.63
CA LEU A 169 4.15 15.07 -1.63
C LEU A 169 5.32 15.84 -2.24
N ARG A 170 5.72 15.56 -3.48
CA ARG A 170 6.78 16.35 -4.15
C ARG A 170 6.43 17.81 -4.36
N ARG A 171 5.13 18.09 -4.51
CA ARG A 171 4.60 19.43 -4.77
C ARG A 171 4.02 20.06 -3.51
N ASP A 172 4.21 19.42 -2.37
CA ASP A 172 3.75 19.94 -1.10
C ASP A 172 4.71 21.03 -0.60
N THR A 173 4.31 22.30 -0.78
CA THR A 173 5.13 23.46 -0.40
C THR A 173 4.74 24.05 0.95
N ASP A 174 3.59 23.65 1.50
CA ASP A 174 3.03 24.18 2.75
C ASP A 174 2.96 23.13 3.87
N ASP A 175 3.58 21.97 3.65
CA ASP A 175 3.59 20.79 4.53
C ASP A 175 2.20 20.23 4.91
N SER A 176 1.10 20.73 4.36
CA SER A 176 -0.24 20.31 4.79
C SER A 176 -0.59 18.87 4.38
N LYS A 177 -0.02 18.36 3.28
CA LYS A 177 -0.30 17.01 2.78
C LYS A 177 0.63 16.00 3.48
N LYS A 178 1.85 16.41 3.80
CA LYS A 178 2.77 15.73 4.71
C LYS A 178 2.16 15.61 6.11
N ASP A 179 1.67 16.70 6.71
CA ASP A 179 1.04 16.69 8.03
C ASP A 179 -0.19 15.79 8.06
N PHE A 180 -1.04 15.87 7.03
CA PHE A 180 -2.18 14.97 6.87
C PHE A 180 -1.73 13.51 6.81
N PHE A 181 -0.69 13.21 6.02
CA PHE A 181 -0.13 11.88 5.88
C PHE A 181 0.38 11.30 7.21
N HIS A 182 1.13 12.07 7.99
CA HIS A 182 1.63 11.62 9.30
C HIS A 182 0.50 11.42 10.31
N LYS A 183 -0.45 12.38 10.42
CA LYS A 183 -1.60 12.27 11.34
C LYS A 183 -2.44 11.04 11.05
N ALA A 184 -2.74 10.80 9.78
CA ALA A 184 -3.52 9.63 9.37
C ALA A 184 -2.79 8.32 9.73
N ARG A 185 -1.51 8.20 9.41
CA ARG A 185 -0.72 6.99 9.70
C ARG A 185 -0.60 6.72 11.19
N ASN A 186 -0.36 7.75 11.99
CA ASN A 186 -0.28 7.63 13.44
C ASN A 186 -1.61 7.20 14.05
N LEU A 187 -2.73 7.74 13.55
CA LEU A 187 -4.06 7.28 13.96
C LEU A 187 -4.30 5.80 13.59
N GLY A 188 -3.93 5.39 12.37
CA GLY A 188 -4.02 4.01 11.93
C GLY A 188 -3.21 3.05 12.82
N GLN A 189 -1.99 3.43 13.17
CA GLN A 189 -1.13 2.64 14.05
C GLN A 189 -1.71 2.51 15.45
N LYS A 190 -2.14 3.62 16.07
CA LYS A 190 -2.81 3.59 17.40
C LYS A 190 -3.97 2.61 17.44
N LEU A 191 -4.77 2.55 16.37
CA LEU A 191 -5.91 1.62 16.29
C LEU A 191 -5.46 0.16 16.21
N LEU A 192 -4.38 -0.13 15.48
CA LEU A 192 -3.80 -1.47 15.44
C LEU A 192 -3.28 -1.88 16.81
N ASP A 193 -2.55 -1.00 17.51
CA ASP A 193 -1.99 -1.27 18.83
C ASP A 193 -3.10 -1.58 19.85
N ILE A 194 -4.20 -0.82 19.83
CA ILE A 194 -5.32 -1.00 20.77
C ILE A 194 -6.13 -2.26 20.45
N TRP A 195 -6.52 -2.45 19.18
CA TRP A 195 -7.58 -3.39 18.83
C TRP A 195 -7.09 -4.73 18.30
N THR A 196 -5.84 -4.77 17.85
CA THR A 196 -5.14 -6.00 17.52
C THR A 196 -3.98 -6.19 18.49
N PRO A 197 -4.18 -6.48 19.79
CA PRO A 197 -3.06 -6.66 20.72
C PRO A 197 -2.17 -7.87 20.36
N GLY A 198 -2.71 -8.87 19.66
CA GLY A 198 -1.91 -9.93 19.03
C GLY A 198 -1.02 -9.45 17.89
N TYR A 199 -1.20 -8.20 17.44
CA TYR A 199 -0.34 -7.51 16.48
C TYR A 199 1.09 -7.49 17.02
N GLU A 200 1.34 -7.11 18.28
CA GLU A 200 2.68 -7.15 18.89
C GLU A 200 3.34 -8.54 18.82
N ASN A 201 2.58 -9.62 19.01
CA ASN A 201 3.09 -11.00 18.89
C ASN A 201 3.32 -11.42 17.42
N THR A 202 2.47 -11.01 16.49
CA THR A 202 2.76 -11.07 15.04
C THR A 202 3.80 -10.04 14.58
N HIS A 203 4.32 -9.21 15.49
CA HIS A 203 5.39 -8.25 15.25
C HIS A 203 6.72 -8.68 15.85
N SER A 204 6.82 -9.81 16.58
CA SER A 204 8.11 -10.33 17.03
C SER A 204 9.08 -10.47 15.85
N PHE A 205 8.58 -11.00 14.72
CA PHE A 205 9.33 -11.04 13.48
C PHE A 205 9.36 -9.70 12.74
N GLN A 206 8.39 -8.81 12.92
CA GLN A 206 8.40 -7.52 12.23
C GLN A 206 9.41 -6.55 12.81
N ASP A 207 9.70 -6.59 14.11
CA ASP A 207 10.82 -5.86 14.72
C ASP A 207 12.16 -6.40 14.20
N ILE A 208 12.27 -7.74 14.12
CA ILE A 208 13.42 -8.41 13.49
C ILE A 208 13.59 -7.93 12.05
N GLU A 209 12.51 -7.94 11.26
CA GLU A 209 12.51 -7.54 9.87
C GLU A 209 12.70 -6.02 9.71
N TRP A 210 12.19 -5.20 10.62
CA TRP A 210 12.40 -3.74 10.65
C TRP A 210 13.88 -3.41 10.76
N HIS A 211 14.60 -4.13 11.63
CA HIS A 211 16.06 -4.01 11.74
C HIS A 211 16.76 -4.59 10.51
N ARG A 212 16.41 -5.82 10.10
CA ARG A 212 17.05 -6.54 8.98
C ARG A 212 16.86 -5.86 7.63
N ASN A 213 15.74 -5.17 7.46
CA ASN A 213 15.28 -4.65 6.20
C ASN A 213 14.90 -3.19 6.42
N ALA A 214 15.90 -2.33 6.54
CA ALA A 214 15.75 -0.87 6.68
C ALA A 214 14.75 -0.23 5.72
N ALA A 215 14.79 -0.77 4.52
CA ALA A 215 13.85 -0.63 3.44
C ALA A 215 12.36 -0.61 3.92
N MET A 216 12.02 -1.33 5.00
CA MET A 216 10.72 -1.45 5.65
C MET A 216 10.09 -0.20 6.23
N THR A 217 10.78 0.94 6.32
CA THR A 217 10.24 2.05 7.11
C THR A 217 10.35 3.41 6.46
N PHE A 218 9.22 4.11 6.46
CA PHE A 218 9.14 5.57 6.42
C PHE A 218 8.44 6.01 7.71
N SER A 219 9.06 5.97 8.90
CA SER A 219 8.27 6.24 10.13
C SER A 219 9.07 6.52 11.42
N GLU A 220 8.35 6.87 12.49
CA GLU A 220 8.78 6.83 13.89
C GLU A 220 8.87 5.40 14.45
N ASP A 221 9.61 5.23 15.54
CA ASP A 221 9.82 3.98 16.28
C ASP A 221 8.50 3.25 16.63
N SER A 222 7.38 3.97 16.77
CA SER A 222 6.07 3.42 17.11
C SER A 222 5.24 2.89 15.93
N ASN A 223 5.60 3.19 14.68
CA ASN A 223 4.80 2.80 13.51
C ASN A 223 5.67 2.08 12.48
N THR A 224 5.68 0.75 12.51
CA THR A 224 6.65 -0.05 11.75
C THR A 224 6.14 -0.51 10.39
N THR A 225 4.86 -0.34 10.06
CA THR A 225 4.22 -1.05 8.93
C THR A 225 3.43 -0.20 7.97
N LEU A 226 2.59 0.71 8.47
CA LEU A 226 1.66 1.47 7.63
C LEU A 226 2.46 2.52 6.89
N ASN A 227 2.64 2.43 5.57
CA ASN A 227 3.63 3.23 4.84
C ASN A 227 3.07 4.02 3.65
N SER A 228 1.79 3.86 3.33
CA SER A 228 1.13 4.53 2.22
C SER A 228 -0.32 4.87 2.55
N ILE A 229 -0.85 5.92 1.92
CA ILE A 229 -2.25 6.30 2.01
C ILE A 229 -2.85 6.42 0.61
N GLN A 230 -4.09 5.97 0.46
CA GLN A 230 -4.93 6.21 -0.70
C GLN A 230 -6.23 6.89 -0.26
N LEU A 231 -6.51 8.08 -0.82
CA LEU A 231 -7.79 8.76 -0.67
C LEU A 231 -8.68 8.47 -1.88
N ASN A 232 -9.91 8.05 -1.61
CA ASN A 232 -10.91 7.70 -2.61
C ASN A 232 -12.14 8.58 -2.46
N TYR A 233 -12.39 9.42 -3.46
CA TYR A 233 -13.52 10.34 -3.47
C TYR A 233 -14.60 9.93 -4.46
N THR A 234 -15.86 10.18 -4.14
CA THR A 234 -16.99 10.02 -5.07
C THR A 234 -18.04 11.05 -4.72
N LYS A 235 -18.33 11.98 -5.63
CA LYS A 235 -19.39 12.97 -5.41
C LYS A 235 -20.74 12.26 -5.25
N GLN A 236 -21.60 12.78 -4.37
CA GLN A 236 -22.95 12.26 -4.20
C GLN A 236 -23.68 12.23 -5.56
N GLY A 237 -24.40 11.14 -5.82
CA GLY A 237 -25.09 10.93 -7.10
C GLY A 237 -24.20 10.52 -8.28
N THR A 238 -22.88 10.41 -8.10
CA THR A 238 -21.98 9.83 -9.11
C THR A 238 -21.79 8.34 -8.84
N ALA A 239 -21.78 7.51 -9.89
CA ALA A 239 -21.49 6.10 -9.75
C ALA A 239 -20.05 5.88 -9.22
N ILE A 240 -19.87 4.95 -8.27
CA ILE A 240 -18.55 4.64 -7.70
C ILE A 240 -17.58 4.18 -8.79
N THR A 241 -18.07 3.41 -9.78
CA THR A 241 -17.30 2.93 -10.94
C THR A 241 -16.77 4.08 -11.78
N ASP A 242 -17.53 5.16 -11.93
CA ASP A 242 -17.08 6.34 -12.67
C ASP A 242 -16.02 7.12 -11.91
N ALA A 243 -16.15 7.22 -10.59
CA ALA A 243 -15.24 7.99 -9.75
C ALA A 243 -13.93 7.25 -9.42
N LEU A 244 -13.97 5.93 -9.22
CA LEU A 244 -12.82 5.13 -8.78
C LEU A 244 -12.29 4.15 -9.84
N LYS A 245 -12.95 4.04 -10.99
CA LYS A 245 -12.56 3.16 -12.10
C LYS A 245 -12.36 1.72 -11.61
N GLY A 246 -11.22 1.11 -11.95
CA GLY A 246 -10.90 -0.28 -11.60
C GLY A 246 -10.94 -0.62 -10.11
N LYS A 247 -10.82 0.37 -9.21
CA LYS A 247 -10.86 0.16 -7.75
C LYS A 247 -12.27 0.11 -7.17
N ALA A 248 -13.30 0.38 -7.97
CA ALA A 248 -14.70 0.24 -7.55
C ALA A 248 -15.17 -1.23 -7.49
N HIS A 249 -14.52 -2.11 -8.26
CA HIS A 249 -14.94 -3.50 -8.42
C HIS A 249 -14.36 -4.40 -7.34
N LEU A 250 -14.86 -5.64 -7.26
CA LEU A 250 -14.29 -6.67 -6.41
C LEU A 250 -12.80 -6.86 -6.70
N HIS A 251 -11.98 -6.67 -5.67
CA HIS A 251 -10.53 -6.81 -5.76
C HIS A 251 -9.93 -7.24 -4.42
N CYS A 252 -8.66 -7.64 -4.45
CA CYS A 252 -7.80 -7.69 -3.29
C CYS A 252 -6.60 -6.76 -3.50
N ASP A 253 -6.02 -6.26 -2.41
CA ASP A 253 -4.82 -5.45 -2.43
C ASP A 253 -3.58 -6.35 -2.40
N LYS A 254 -3.39 -7.11 -3.49
CA LYS A 254 -2.35 -8.15 -3.62
C LYS A 254 -0.91 -7.68 -3.40
N TYR A 255 -0.66 -6.38 -3.37
CA TYR A 255 0.66 -5.79 -3.14
C TYR A 255 0.86 -5.32 -1.70
N ASP A 256 -0.12 -5.51 -0.83
CA ASP A 256 -0.01 -5.26 0.59
C ASP A 256 0.72 -6.43 1.27
N GLN A 257 1.36 -6.12 2.39
CA GLN A 257 2.08 -7.10 3.18
C GLN A 257 1.08 -8.10 3.78
N PRO A 258 1.19 -9.41 3.47
CA PRO A 258 0.22 -10.40 3.93
C PRO A 258 0.05 -10.43 5.46
N THR A 259 1.15 -10.24 6.18
CA THR A 259 1.26 -10.30 7.65
C THR A 259 0.90 -9.00 8.36
N SER A 260 0.45 -7.98 7.63
CA SER A 260 0.10 -6.67 8.19
C SER A 260 -1.32 -6.30 7.76
N TYR A 261 -1.88 -5.25 8.40
CA TYR A 261 -3.26 -4.84 8.17
C TYR A 261 -3.35 -3.50 7.45
N SER A 262 -4.33 -3.40 6.57
CA SER A 262 -4.80 -2.15 6.00
C SER A 262 -5.93 -1.61 6.87
N VAL A 263 -5.96 -0.28 7.05
CA VAL A 263 -6.92 0.44 7.87
C VAL A 263 -7.70 1.40 6.97
N VAL A 264 -9.01 1.17 6.84
CA VAL A 264 -9.91 2.02 6.06
C VAL A 264 -10.73 2.88 6.99
N PHE A 265 -10.60 4.20 6.82
CA PHE A 265 -11.43 5.19 7.48
C PHE A 265 -12.57 5.61 6.54
N PHE A 266 -13.80 5.44 6.98
CA PHE A 266 -14.99 5.91 6.28
C PHE A 266 -15.31 7.33 6.76
N MET A 267 -15.01 8.33 5.94
CA MET A 267 -15.05 9.75 6.30
C MET A 267 -16.11 10.53 5.51
N SER A 268 -17.02 9.82 4.84
CA SER A 268 -18.00 10.41 3.93
C SER A 268 -18.92 11.45 4.59
N ASN A 269 -19.56 12.27 3.75
CA ASN A 269 -20.59 13.22 4.13
C ASN A 269 -21.69 13.19 3.06
N PHE A 270 -22.92 12.89 3.46
CA PHE A 270 -24.06 12.74 2.56
C PHE A 270 -25.32 13.37 3.14
N ASP A 271 -26.32 13.56 2.31
CA ASP A 271 -27.66 13.93 2.75
C ASP A 271 -28.43 12.72 3.27
N ASP A 272 -29.41 12.95 4.17
CA ASP A 272 -30.15 11.88 4.86
C ASP A 272 -30.96 10.95 3.94
N TRP A 273 -31.24 11.39 2.71
CA TRP A 273 -31.93 10.61 1.68
C TRP A 273 -30.97 9.76 0.82
N TYR A 274 -29.66 9.84 1.07
CA TYR A 274 -28.65 9.08 0.36
C TYR A 274 -28.07 7.96 1.24
N CYS A 275 -28.08 6.74 0.73
CA CYS A 275 -27.43 5.59 1.33
C CYS A 275 -25.91 5.66 1.09
N PRO A 276 -25.08 5.63 2.14
CA PRO A 276 -23.62 5.51 2.00
C PRO A 276 -23.18 4.20 1.32
N GLY A 277 -24.08 3.21 1.28
CA GLY A 277 -23.83 1.86 0.83
C GLY A 277 -23.16 0.99 1.88
N HIS A 278 -22.55 -0.08 1.39
CA HIS A 278 -21.95 -1.14 2.17
C HIS A 278 -20.49 -1.33 1.78
N PHE A 279 -19.73 -1.86 2.72
CA PHE A 279 -18.48 -2.53 2.44
C PHE A 279 -18.70 -4.04 2.59
N ILE A 280 -18.29 -4.79 1.57
CA ILE A 280 -18.50 -6.23 1.47
C ILE A 280 -17.14 -6.90 1.42
N ASN A 281 -16.92 -7.86 2.33
CA ASN A 281 -15.80 -8.79 2.27
C ASN A 281 -16.33 -10.16 1.82
N THR A 282 -15.99 -10.53 0.59
CA THR A 282 -16.51 -11.76 -0.01
C THR A 282 -15.70 -12.99 0.39
N THR A 283 -14.47 -12.81 0.88
CA THR A 283 -13.65 -13.89 1.46
C THR A 283 -14.30 -14.44 2.71
N TRP A 284 -14.68 -13.56 3.64
CA TRP A 284 -15.27 -13.96 4.93
C TRP A 284 -16.78 -13.93 4.96
N ARG A 285 -17.42 -13.57 3.82
CA ARG A 285 -18.87 -13.37 3.69
C ARG A 285 -19.41 -12.41 4.74
N THR A 286 -18.69 -11.31 4.96
CA THR A 286 -19.08 -10.28 5.91
C THR A 286 -19.47 -8.98 5.21
N ILE A 287 -20.42 -8.25 5.81
CA ILE A 287 -20.93 -6.98 5.30
C ILE A 287 -21.20 -6.01 6.44
N PHE A 288 -20.99 -4.72 6.17
CA PHE A 288 -21.35 -3.65 7.10
C PHE A 288 -21.61 -2.32 6.37
N PRO A 289 -22.29 -1.36 7.02
CA PRO A 289 -22.54 -0.04 6.45
C PRO A 289 -21.24 0.73 6.22
N ALA A 290 -21.06 1.35 5.06
CA ALA A 290 -19.95 2.27 4.80
C ALA A 290 -20.21 3.67 5.41
N SER A 291 -20.73 3.73 6.64
CA SER A 291 -21.16 4.97 7.27
C SER A 291 -19.98 5.84 7.71
N PRO A 292 -20.16 7.16 7.85
CA PRO A 292 -19.15 8.04 8.41
C PRO A 292 -18.70 7.57 9.80
N PHE A 293 -17.44 7.84 10.16
CA PHE A 293 -16.82 7.48 11.43
C PHE A 293 -16.78 5.98 11.72
N GLN A 294 -16.70 5.17 10.68
CA GLN A 294 -16.32 3.77 10.82
C GLN A 294 -14.86 3.55 10.44
N VAL A 295 -14.27 2.54 11.06
CA VAL A 295 -12.96 2.02 10.67
C VAL A 295 -13.06 0.53 10.38
N TYR A 296 -12.40 0.09 9.33
CA TYR A 296 -12.25 -1.32 9.01
C TYR A 296 -10.77 -1.69 8.93
N ILE A 297 -10.38 -2.69 9.72
CA ILE A 297 -9.02 -3.23 9.81
C ILE A 297 -9.06 -4.62 9.21
N PHE A 298 -8.21 -4.89 8.22
CA PHE A 298 -8.24 -6.16 7.50
C PHE A 298 -6.92 -6.44 6.78
N SER A 299 -6.64 -7.70 6.47
CA SER A 299 -5.53 -8.03 5.58
C SER A 299 -5.87 -7.65 4.14
N GLY A 300 -4.99 -6.95 3.42
CA GLY A 300 -5.15 -6.64 1.99
C GLY A 300 -5.34 -7.87 1.09
N ARG A 301 -5.17 -9.08 1.63
CA ARG A 301 -5.44 -10.36 0.96
C ARG A 301 -6.92 -10.75 0.88
N THR A 302 -7.81 -10.06 1.58
CA THR A 302 -9.25 -10.32 1.46
C THR A 302 -9.82 -9.71 0.18
N TRP A 303 -10.67 -10.46 -0.51
CA TRP A 303 -11.49 -9.93 -1.59
C TRP A 303 -12.62 -9.07 -1.04
N HIS A 304 -12.70 -7.85 -1.54
CA HIS A 304 -13.62 -6.85 -1.03
C HIS A 304 -14.05 -5.84 -2.09
N CYS A 305 -15.16 -5.16 -1.83
CA CYS A 305 -15.65 -4.02 -2.61
C CYS A 305 -16.62 -3.14 -1.81
N GLY A 306 -16.88 -1.94 -2.32
CA GLY A 306 -18.03 -1.14 -1.92
C GLY A 306 -19.21 -1.37 -2.88
N ALA A 307 -20.44 -1.38 -2.36
CA ALA A 307 -21.66 -1.54 -3.15
C ALA A 307 -22.84 -0.78 -2.54
N GLY A 308 -23.93 -0.59 -3.30
CA GLY A 308 -25.19 -0.04 -2.77
C GLY A 308 -25.14 1.42 -2.33
N ALA A 309 -24.19 2.23 -2.81
CA ALA A 309 -24.24 3.66 -2.57
C ALA A 309 -25.19 4.32 -3.58
N GLY A 310 -26.13 5.13 -3.11
CA GLY A 310 -27.15 5.72 -3.96
C GLY A 310 -28.30 6.32 -3.17
N PHE A 311 -29.28 6.87 -3.87
CA PHE A 311 -30.53 7.30 -3.26
C PHE A 311 -31.24 6.09 -2.63
N TYR A 312 -31.79 6.27 -1.42
CA TYR A 312 -32.67 5.24 -0.87
C TYR A 312 -33.87 5.03 -1.81
N PRO A 313 -34.36 3.79 -1.96
CA PRO A 313 -35.62 3.53 -2.65
C PRO A 313 -36.76 4.36 -2.05
N GLU A 314 -37.72 4.80 -2.87
CA GLU A 314 -38.83 5.66 -2.43
C GLU A 314 -39.63 5.07 -1.26
N TRP A 315 -39.76 3.75 -1.21
CA TRP A 315 -40.46 3.04 -0.13
C TRP A 315 -39.66 3.00 1.19
N VAL A 316 -38.34 3.23 1.15
CA VAL A 316 -37.48 3.34 2.33
C VAL A 316 -37.49 4.81 2.79
N GLY A 317 -38.60 5.24 3.38
CA GLY A 317 -38.78 6.61 3.89
C GLY A 317 -37.93 6.95 5.14
N PRO A 318 -37.94 8.21 5.60
CA PRO A 318 -37.27 8.62 6.83
C PRO A 318 -37.68 7.75 8.04
N GLY A 319 -36.72 7.39 8.88
CA GLY A 319 -36.96 6.53 10.06
C GLY A 319 -37.14 5.03 9.76
N HIS A 320 -37.13 4.61 8.50
CA HIS A 320 -37.23 3.19 8.15
C HIS A 320 -36.01 2.39 8.68
N PRO A 321 -36.19 1.15 9.19
CA PRO A 321 -35.10 0.35 9.79
C PRO A 321 -33.99 -0.05 8.80
N LEU A 322 -34.25 0.07 7.49
CA LEU A 322 -33.27 -0.18 6.42
C LEU A 322 -32.50 1.08 6.01
N ARG A 323 -32.65 2.18 6.75
CA ARG A 323 -31.79 3.37 6.65
C ARG A 323 -30.65 3.29 7.66
N LEU A 324 -29.63 4.11 7.40
CA LEU A 324 -28.53 4.28 8.33
C LEU A 324 -29.11 4.76 9.66
N SER A 325 -28.81 4.05 10.73
CA SER A 325 -29.21 4.48 12.07
C SER A 325 -28.50 5.77 12.44
N ALA A 326 -29.17 6.61 13.24
CA ALA A 326 -28.52 7.78 13.83
C ALA A 326 -27.28 7.35 14.63
N PRO A 327 -26.21 8.17 14.64
CA PRO A 327 -24.99 7.84 15.37
C PRO A 327 -25.28 7.68 16.87
N SER A 328 -24.63 6.70 17.49
CA SER A 328 -24.81 6.38 18.91
C SER A 328 -24.08 7.33 19.85
N VAL A 329 -23.17 8.15 19.32
CA VAL A 329 -22.41 9.18 20.05
C VAL A 329 -22.41 10.48 19.23
N PRO A 330 -22.23 11.65 19.88
CA PRO A 330 -22.04 12.90 19.16
C PRO A 330 -20.82 12.84 18.24
N LEU A 331 -21.01 13.13 16.96
CA LEU A 331 -19.95 13.14 15.97
C LEU A 331 -19.28 14.53 15.92
N PRO A 332 -17.96 14.62 15.68
CA PRO A 332 -17.29 15.88 15.40
C PRO A 332 -17.96 16.64 14.26
N ALA A 333 -18.30 17.91 14.51
CA ALA A 333 -18.94 18.79 13.54
C ALA A 333 -17.98 19.18 12.42
N LEU A 334 -18.52 19.34 11.22
CA LEU A 334 -17.78 19.90 10.08
C LEU A 334 -17.91 21.43 10.06
N SER A 335 -16.91 22.11 9.50
CA SER A 335 -17.09 23.51 9.10
C SER A 335 -18.18 23.63 8.01
N PRO A 336 -18.78 24.81 7.82
CA PRO A 336 -19.79 25.01 6.77
C PRO A 336 -19.32 24.55 5.38
N LEU A 337 -18.08 24.89 5.00
CA LEU A 337 -17.51 24.52 3.70
C LEU A 337 -17.36 23.00 3.53
N ALA A 338 -16.89 22.30 4.56
CA ALA A 338 -16.78 20.84 4.52
C ALA A 338 -18.17 20.16 4.59
N ALA A 339 -19.12 20.73 5.33
CA ALA A 339 -20.48 20.21 5.49
C ALA A 339 -21.30 20.30 4.19
N GLU A 340 -21.09 21.37 3.40
CA GLU A 340 -21.69 21.55 2.08
C GLU A 340 -21.13 20.58 1.03
N ASN A 341 -19.92 20.05 1.26
CA ASN A 341 -19.30 19.09 0.34
C ASN A 341 -19.87 17.68 0.52
N LYS A 342 -20.94 17.36 -0.24
CA LYS A 342 -21.60 16.04 -0.25
C LYS A 342 -20.80 15.03 -1.07
N MET A 343 -19.94 14.30 -0.38
CA MET A 343 -18.96 13.43 -0.99
C MET A 343 -18.69 12.18 -0.16
N ARG A 344 -18.61 11.04 -0.85
CA ARG A 344 -17.97 9.83 -0.33
C ARG A 344 -16.48 10.10 -0.18
N CYS A 345 -15.92 9.82 0.98
CA CYS A 345 -14.48 9.87 1.21
C CYS A 345 -14.07 8.66 2.02
N ASN A 346 -13.26 7.78 1.40
CA ASN A 346 -12.63 6.68 2.09
C ASN A 346 -11.11 6.87 2.04
N MET A 347 -10.47 6.86 3.20
CA MET A 347 -9.03 6.86 3.31
C MET A 347 -8.55 5.46 3.66
N VAL A 348 -7.66 4.91 2.85
CA VAL A 348 -7.04 3.60 3.08
C VAL A 348 -5.59 3.84 3.45
N ILE A 349 -5.20 3.41 4.64
CA ILE A 349 -3.81 3.40 5.07
C ILE A 349 -3.34 1.96 5.02
N TYR A 350 -2.27 1.69 4.29
CA TYR A 350 -1.88 0.32 4.00
C TYR A 350 -0.36 0.11 4.02
N PRO A 351 0.07 -1.12 4.35
CA PRO A 351 1.47 -1.53 4.36
C PRO A 351 1.81 -2.16 3.00
N THR A 352 2.30 -1.38 2.02
CA THR A 352 2.65 -2.01 0.74
C THR A 352 3.96 -2.80 0.85
N ARG A 353 3.92 -4.08 0.48
CA ARG A 353 5.10 -4.98 0.46
C ARG A 353 6.23 -4.44 -0.41
N ARG A 354 5.90 -3.63 -1.42
CA ARG A 354 6.88 -2.99 -2.31
C ARG A 354 7.78 -2.01 -1.57
N LEU A 355 7.24 -1.34 -0.57
CA LEU A 355 8.01 -0.50 0.34
C LEU A 355 8.54 -1.29 1.52
N LEU A 356 8.03 -2.49 1.81
CA LEU A 356 8.62 -3.33 2.84
C LEU A 356 9.87 -4.07 2.39
N VAL A 357 10.01 -4.45 1.12
CA VAL A 357 11.24 -5.12 0.62
C VAL A 357 11.84 -4.43 -0.60
N PRO A 358 12.08 -3.10 -0.57
CA PRO A 358 12.68 -2.45 -1.71
C PRO A 358 14.11 -2.93 -1.92
N LYS A 359 14.41 -3.35 -3.15
CA LYS A 359 15.79 -3.55 -3.57
C LYS A 359 16.43 -2.16 -3.67
N PHE A 360 17.71 -2.04 -3.28
CA PHE A 360 18.41 -0.76 -3.31
C PHE A 360 18.31 -0.06 -4.68
N LYS A 361 18.45 -0.85 -5.75
CA LYS A 361 18.25 -0.43 -7.14
C LYS A 361 16.81 -0.01 -7.49
N GLU A 362 15.87 0.06 -6.57
CA GLU A 362 14.50 0.51 -6.83
C GLU A 362 14.22 1.86 -6.17
N LEU A 363 15.06 2.34 -5.25
CA LEU A 363 14.86 3.59 -4.53
C LEU A 363 15.32 4.80 -5.36
N ASN A 364 14.48 5.82 -5.44
CA ASN A 364 14.83 7.11 -6.02
C ASN A 364 15.73 7.91 -5.06
N ILE A 365 16.69 8.66 -5.61
CA ILE A 365 17.64 9.49 -4.88
C ILE A 365 16.97 10.53 -3.98
N GLU A 366 15.80 11.04 -4.37
CA GLU A 366 15.05 12.04 -3.57
C GLU A 366 14.69 11.54 -2.17
N ILE A 367 14.52 10.22 -2.00
CA ILE A 367 14.21 9.61 -0.70
C ILE A 367 15.41 9.72 0.26
N TRP A 368 16.63 9.79 -0.28
CA TRP A 368 17.87 9.96 0.48
C TRP A 368 18.17 11.42 0.81
N GLN A 369 17.50 12.36 0.15
CA GLN A 369 17.72 13.79 0.30
C GLN A 369 16.72 14.38 1.31
N ALA A 370 16.80 15.70 1.55
CA ALA A 370 15.90 16.39 2.49
C ALA A 370 14.41 16.14 2.18
N GLN A 371 14.07 15.96 0.91
CA GLN A 371 12.71 15.64 0.44
C GLN A 371 12.16 14.34 1.04
N GLY A 372 13.03 13.38 1.40
CA GLY A 372 12.64 12.17 2.13
C GLY A 372 11.90 12.47 3.45
N LEU A 373 12.15 13.62 4.08
CA LEU A 373 11.47 14.04 5.32
C LEU A 373 9.96 14.26 5.15
N HIS A 374 9.41 14.18 3.93
CA HIS A 374 7.95 14.18 3.73
C HIS A 374 7.31 12.85 4.12
N VAL A 375 8.11 11.78 4.26
CA VAL A 375 7.63 10.46 4.65
C VAL A 375 8.26 9.95 5.94
N PHE A 376 9.38 10.52 6.38
CA PHE A 376 9.96 10.33 7.71
C PHE A 376 9.50 11.43 8.66
N THR A 377 9.14 11.07 9.89
CA THR A 377 8.58 12.06 10.82
C THR A 377 9.61 13.05 11.36
N ASN A 378 10.89 12.68 11.37
CA ASN A 378 11.97 13.58 11.75
C ASN A 378 13.32 13.14 11.14
N ILE A 379 14.32 14.03 11.24
CA ILE A 379 15.66 13.79 10.70
C ILE A 379 16.36 12.58 11.31
N ARG A 380 16.12 12.29 12.60
CA ARG A 380 16.66 11.10 13.27
C ARG A 380 16.18 9.84 12.56
N THR A 381 14.86 9.65 12.43
CA THR A 381 14.29 8.46 11.77
C THR A 381 14.77 8.28 10.32
N HIS A 382 15.00 9.38 9.61
CA HIS A 382 15.57 9.36 8.26
C HIS A 382 17.04 8.89 8.26
N GLN A 383 17.89 9.43 9.13
CA GLN A 383 19.30 9.02 9.23
C GLN A 383 19.45 7.58 9.72
N GLU A 384 18.61 7.17 10.67
CA GLU A 384 18.54 5.81 11.19
C GLU A 384 18.09 4.81 10.11
N TRP A 385 17.16 5.21 9.24
CA TRP A 385 16.80 4.45 8.03
C TRP A 385 17.98 4.29 7.06
N LYS A 386 18.70 5.38 6.76
CA LYS A 386 19.88 5.35 5.88
C LYS A 386 20.95 4.41 6.41
N LEU A 387 21.24 4.50 7.72
CA LEU A 387 22.20 3.65 8.41
C LEU A 387 21.85 2.16 8.24
N ARG A 388 20.63 1.77 8.57
CA ARG A 388 20.21 0.37 8.47
C ARG A 388 20.29 -0.14 7.04
N LEU A 389 19.92 0.70 6.06
CA LEU A 389 19.98 0.34 4.64
C LEU A 389 21.43 0.20 4.19
N PHE A 390 22.31 1.02 4.76
CA PHE A 390 23.74 0.97 4.53
C PHE A 390 24.36 -0.34 5.05
N ILE A 391 24.04 -0.73 6.30
CA ILE A 391 24.50 -1.98 6.90
C ILE A 391 24.08 -3.18 6.04
N LYS A 392 22.81 -3.25 5.62
CA LYS A 392 22.29 -4.37 4.82
C LYS A 392 23.00 -4.56 3.46
N GLN A 393 23.55 -3.48 2.89
CA GLN A 393 24.11 -3.50 1.54
C GLN A 393 25.64 -3.22 1.55
N GLU A 394 26.30 -3.37 2.69
CA GLU A 394 27.73 -3.05 2.90
C GLU A 394 28.65 -3.63 1.82
N VAL A 395 28.47 -4.91 1.48
CA VAL A 395 29.26 -5.62 0.45
C VAL A 395 29.10 -4.97 -0.92
N LEU A 396 27.86 -4.63 -1.31
CA LEU A 396 27.58 -3.92 -2.55
C LEU A 396 28.27 -2.55 -2.55
N PHE A 397 28.30 -1.87 -1.41
CA PHE A 397 28.95 -0.56 -1.28
C PHE A 397 30.46 -0.62 -1.38
N LYS A 398 31.10 -1.59 -0.72
CA LYS A 398 32.55 -1.82 -0.86
C LYS A 398 32.92 -2.16 -2.30
N LEU A 399 32.09 -2.96 -2.97
CA LEU A 399 32.31 -3.31 -4.38
C LEU A 399 32.19 -2.09 -5.29
N ILE A 400 31.15 -1.26 -5.13
CA ILE A 400 31.01 -0.03 -5.93
C ILE A 400 32.13 0.98 -5.61
N ALA A 401 32.52 1.14 -4.35
CA ALA A 401 33.61 2.03 -3.94
C ALA A 401 34.98 1.59 -4.46
N SER A 402 35.16 0.30 -4.79
CA SER A 402 36.38 -0.24 -5.38
C SER A 402 36.48 -0.04 -6.90
N LEU A 403 35.40 0.41 -7.56
CA LEU A 403 35.39 0.65 -9.00
C LEU A 403 36.12 1.95 -9.33
N GLU A 404 36.98 1.92 -10.36
CA GLU A 404 37.66 3.12 -10.83
C GLU A 404 36.68 4.12 -11.42
N THR A 405 36.88 5.41 -11.11
CA THR A 405 36.08 6.55 -11.61
C THR A 405 35.86 6.50 -13.13
N LYS A 406 36.90 6.12 -13.89
CA LYS A 406 36.83 6.04 -15.37
C LYS A 406 35.86 4.95 -15.85
N VAL A 407 35.71 3.86 -15.11
CA VAL A 407 34.78 2.76 -15.42
C VAL A 407 33.34 3.17 -15.12
N LEU A 408 33.12 3.92 -14.03
CA LEU A 408 31.82 4.39 -13.58
C LEU A 408 31.21 5.51 -14.45
N LEU A 409 32.06 6.28 -15.12
CA LEU A 409 31.67 7.39 -16.00
C LEU A 409 31.31 6.95 -17.43
N GLN A 410 31.53 5.68 -17.78
CA GLN A 410 31.15 5.17 -19.09
C GLN A 410 29.63 5.27 -19.29
N LYS A 411 29.18 5.80 -20.43
CA LYS A 411 27.76 6.04 -20.78
C LYS A 411 26.85 4.80 -20.67
N HIS A 412 27.43 3.61 -20.66
CA HIS A 412 26.73 2.33 -20.62
C HIS A 412 26.67 1.70 -19.21
N PHE A 413 27.33 2.32 -18.21
CA PHE A 413 27.22 1.89 -16.82
C PHE A 413 25.82 2.21 -16.26
N PRO A 414 25.21 1.33 -15.44
CA PRO A 414 23.87 1.58 -14.92
C PRO A 414 23.79 2.91 -14.17
N GLU A 415 22.90 3.79 -14.63
CA GLU A 415 22.74 5.16 -14.11
C GLU A 415 22.58 5.22 -12.58
N TRP A 416 21.93 4.21 -11.99
CA TRP A 416 21.74 4.12 -10.53
C TRP A 416 23.06 3.92 -9.76
N ILE A 417 24.04 3.23 -10.35
CA ILE A 417 25.38 3.04 -9.74
C ILE A 417 26.18 4.33 -9.84
N ARG A 418 26.11 5.02 -10.98
CA ARG A 418 26.78 6.30 -11.19
C ARG A 418 26.22 7.38 -10.26
N ASN A 419 24.90 7.46 -10.13
CA ASN A 419 24.25 8.37 -9.17
C ASN A 419 24.66 8.04 -7.74
N TRP A 420 24.83 6.76 -7.40
CA TRP A 420 25.24 6.36 -6.05
C TRP A 420 26.73 6.63 -5.77
N TRP A 421 27.61 6.30 -6.70
CA TRP A 421 29.03 6.67 -6.59
C TRP A 421 29.17 8.19 -6.44
N TRP A 422 28.36 8.96 -7.18
CA TRP A 422 28.27 10.41 -7.00
C TRP A 422 27.78 10.82 -5.60
N MET A 423 26.70 10.20 -5.10
CA MET A 423 26.17 10.44 -3.73
C MET A 423 27.24 10.20 -2.66
N MET A 424 28.02 9.14 -2.79
CA MET A 424 29.04 8.76 -1.80
C MET A 424 30.34 9.55 -1.91
N THR A 425 30.67 10.05 -3.10
CA THR A 425 31.98 10.64 -3.39
C THR A 425 31.94 12.17 -3.39
N PHE A 426 30.82 12.80 -3.77
CA PHE A 426 30.78 14.24 -4.05
C PHE A 426 29.67 15.02 -3.33
N THR A 427 28.80 14.36 -2.57
CA THR A 427 27.84 15.03 -1.69
C THR A 427 28.03 14.58 -0.24
N PRO A 428 29.09 15.05 0.46
CA PRO A 428 29.22 14.86 1.91
C PRO A 428 27.96 15.33 2.66
N ASP A 429 27.32 16.36 2.12
CA ASP A 429 26.12 17.01 2.63
C ASP A 429 24.83 16.18 2.45
N MET A 430 24.88 15.04 1.73
CA MET A 430 23.77 14.09 1.63
C MET A 430 23.62 13.18 2.86
N PHE A 431 24.61 13.21 3.76
CA PHE A 431 24.42 12.87 5.17
C PHE A 431 23.77 14.03 5.94
N TRP A 432 23.06 14.94 5.25
CA TRP A 432 22.32 16.12 5.70
C TRP A 432 22.70 16.70 7.07
N HIS A 433 23.39 17.83 7.01
CA HIS A 433 24.06 18.49 8.14
C HIS A 433 23.40 19.80 8.58
N GLY A 434 22.08 19.92 8.42
CA GLY A 434 21.31 20.96 9.14
C GLY A 434 21.67 22.39 8.80
N VAL A 435 21.77 22.78 7.53
CA VAL A 435 21.84 24.20 7.13
C VAL A 435 21.06 24.41 5.83
N ASP A 436 20.19 25.43 5.84
CA ASP A 436 19.40 25.89 4.68
C ASP A 436 20.29 26.35 3.51
N ASP A 437 19.74 26.27 2.29
CA ASP A 437 20.18 26.89 1.01
C ASP A 437 21.07 26.18 -0.04
N LEU A 438 21.52 24.93 0.09
CA LEU A 438 22.50 24.36 -0.89
C LEU A 438 22.00 23.32 -1.92
N SER A 439 20.73 22.88 -1.88
CA SER A 439 20.33 21.68 -2.64
C SER A 439 20.24 21.84 -4.17
N HIS A 440 19.82 23.01 -4.67
CA HIS A 440 19.71 23.24 -6.12
C HIS A 440 21.06 23.54 -6.77
N ASP A 441 21.92 24.27 -6.05
CA ASP A 441 23.23 24.71 -6.53
C ASP A 441 24.22 23.52 -6.63
N ALA A 442 24.08 22.51 -5.76
CA ALA A 442 24.88 21.28 -5.83
C ALA A 442 24.54 20.40 -7.05
N GLU A 443 23.26 20.32 -7.43
CA GLU A 443 22.82 19.58 -8.63
C GLU A 443 23.31 20.26 -9.91
N GLU A 444 23.17 21.59 -10.03
CA GLU A 444 23.65 22.36 -11.19
C GLU A 444 25.18 22.35 -11.32
N ARG A 445 25.92 22.52 -10.21
CA ARG A 445 27.40 22.46 -10.22
C ARG A 445 27.92 21.06 -10.55
N SER A 446 27.21 20.02 -10.12
CA SER A 446 27.55 18.63 -10.46
C SER A 446 27.27 18.32 -11.92
N LEU A 447 26.13 18.75 -12.45
CA LEU A 447 25.83 18.67 -13.88
C LEU A 447 26.87 19.43 -14.72
N ALA A 448 27.30 20.60 -14.27
CA ALA A 448 28.36 21.37 -14.91
C ALA A 448 29.72 20.65 -14.86
N TYR A 449 30.08 20.04 -13.72
CA TYR A 449 31.29 19.24 -13.57
C TYR A 449 31.29 17.99 -14.46
N PHE A 450 30.20 17.22 -14.51
CA PHE A 450 30.09 16.06 -15.40
C PHE A 450 30.12 16.46 -16.86
N LYS A 451 29.47 17.56 -17.22
CA LYS A 451 29.52 18.09 -18.58
C LYS A 451 30.93 18.52 -18.96
N GLN A 452 31.66 19.16 -18.03
CA GLN A 452 33.06 19.50 -18.22
C GLN A 452 33.94 18.24 -18.36
N LEU A 453 33.72 17.20 -17.57
CA LEU A 453 34.48 15.96 -17.65
C LEU A 453 34.16 15.16 -18.93
N GLU A 454 32.89 15.11 -19.35
CA GLU A 454 32.47 14.56 -20.64
C GLU A 454 33.13 15.35 -21.80
N ASP A 455 33.14 16.68 -21.72
CA ASP A 455 33.79 17.55 -22.71
C ASP A 455 35.33 17.38 -22.72
N GLU A 456 35.96 17.06 -21.59
CA GLU A 456 37.40 16.76 -21.47
C GLU A 456 37.77 15.36 -22.00
N ILE A 457 36.89 14.37 -21.84
CA ILE A 457 37.05 13.03 -22.42
C ILE A 457 36.84 13.10 -23.94
N ASP A 458 35.80 13.78 -24.41
CA ASP A 458 35.55 13.99 -25.85
C ASP A 458 36.71 14.74 -26.52
N LYS A 459 37.37 15.68 -25.82
CA LYS A 459 38.60 16.33 -26.30
C LYS A 459 39.79 15.37 -26.41
N ASN A 460 39.93 14.41 -25.51
CA ASN A 460 41.03 13.44 -25.54
C ASN A 460 40.81 12.31 -26.56
N ASP A 461 39.56 12.04 -26.96
CA ASP A 461 39.22 11.06 -28.01
C ASP A 461 39.26 11.61 -29.45
N THR A 462 39.60 12.90 -29.65
CA THR A 462 39.65 13.52 -31.00
C THR A 462 40.88 13.16 -31.86
N GLN A 463 41.64 12.11 -31.56
CA GLN A 463 42.71 11.64 -32.46
C GLN A 463 42.27 10.65 -33.56
N GLU A 464 40.99 10.31 -33.67
CA GLU A 464 40.46 9.61 -34.85
C GLU A 464 39.30 10.35 -35.54
N PRO A 465 39.24 10.34 -36.88
CA PRO A 465 38.30 11.18 -37.63
C PRO A 465 36.87 10.67 -37.49
N LEU A 466 35.99 11.54 -36.97
CA LEU A 466 34.55 11.33 -36.85
C LEU A 466 33.88 11.13 -38.21
N LEU A 467 33.25 9.96 -38.39
CA LEU A 467 32.29 9.68 -39.46
C LEU A 467 31.03 10.55 -39.31
N THR A 468 30.60 11.12 -40.43
CA THR A 468 29.52 12.11 -40.56
C THR A 468 28.16 11.61 -40.07
N LYS A 469 27.49 12.47 -39.28
CA LYS A 469 26.12 12.29 -38.75
C LYS A 469 25.10 12.24 -39.89
N THR A 470 24.49 11.08 -40.11
CA THR A 470 23.13 10.98 -40.67
C THR A 470 22.34 9.84 -40.01
N GLY A 471 21.15 10.17 -39.51
CA GLY A 471 19.98 9.29 -39.51
C GLY A 471 19.89 8.11 -38.53
N LYS A 472 18.85 8.18 -37.69
CA LYS A 472 18.21 7.11 -36.89
C LYS A 472 19.02 6.63 -35.67
N ASN A 473 18.35 6.65 -34.51
CA ASN A 473 18.77 5.99 -33.26
C ASN A 473 19.10 4.52 -33.52
N LYS A 474 20.34 4.22 -33.93
CA LYS A 474 20.89 2.88 -33.86
C LYS A 474 21.09 2.59 -32.38
N ARG A 475 20.39 1.59 -31.86
CA ARG A 475 20.81 0.90 -30.63
C ARG A 475 22.27 0.49 -30.86
N VAL A 476 23.18 1.18 -30.17
CA VAL A 476 24.59 0.80 -30.11
C VAL A 476 24.60 -0.58 -29.47
N LEU A 477 25.04 -1.59 -30.22
CA LEU A 477 25.28 -2.93 -29.72
C LEU A 477 26.50 -2.86 -28.82
N LEU A 478 26.32 -3.20 -27.54
CA LEU A 478 27.38 -3.35 -26.56
C LEU A 478 28.55 -4.16 -27.16
N THR A 479 29.78 -3.72 -26.93
CA THR A 479 30.99 -4.49 -27.27
C THR A 479 31.01 -5.82 -26.51
N GLU A 480 31.84 -6.78 -26.92
CA GLU A 480 31.94 -8.06 -26.21
C GLU A 480 32.44 -7.89 -24.77
N GLU A 481 33.34 -6.94 -24.52
CA GLU A 481 33.81 -6.60 -23.17
C GLU A 481 32.71 -5.93 -22.34
N GLU A 482 31.93 -5.02 -22.91
CA GLU A 482 30.79 -4.39 -22.22
C GLU A 482 29.66 -5.40 -21.93
N ARG A 483 29.42 -6.35 -22.85
CA ARG A 483 28.53 -7.49 -22.59
C ARG A 483 29.10 -8.39 -21.52
N ALA A 484 30.41 -8.64 -21.50
CA ALA A 484 31.04 -9.46 -20.49
C ALA A 484 31.01 -8.80 -19.10
N ILE A 485 31.23 -7.49 -19.00
CA ILE A 485 31.12 -6.72 -17.74
C ILE A 485 29.66 -6.65 -17.30
N THR A 486 28.73 -6.28 -18.18
CA THR A 486 27.30 -6.23 -17.85
C THR A 486 26.78 -7.61 -17.48
N LYS A 487 27.20 -8.67 -18.17
CA LYS A 487 26.79 -10.06 -17.88
C LYS A 487 27.46 -10.61 -16.63
N LYS A 488 28.74 -10.30 -16.36
CA LYS A 488 29.39 -10.63 -15.07
C LYS A 488 28.77 -9.87 -13.92
N PHE A 489 28.49 -8.58 -14.10
CA PHE A 489 27.84 -7.73 -13.10
C PHE A 489 26.39 -8.17 -12.87
N THR A 490 25.62 -8.50 -13.92
CA THR A 490 24.23 -8.98 -13.81
C THR A 490 24.16 -10.41 -13.28
N ALA A 491 25.04 -11.31 -13.69
CA ALA A 491 25.14 -12.67 -13.16
C ALA A 491 25.58 -12.66 -11.69
N HIS A 492 26.59 -11.84 -11.32
CA HIS A 492 26.89 -11.60 -9.92
C HIS A 492 25.70 -10.96 -9.19
N TYR A 493 24.95 -10.04 -9.79
CA TYR A 493 23.81 -9.38 -9.14
C TYR A 493 22.57 -10.27 -8.93
N GLU A 494 22.32 -11.25 -9.80
CA GLU A 494 21.26 -12.24 -9.60
C GLU A 494 21.66 -13.31 -8.57
N ASP A 495 22.96 -13.60 -8.43
CA ASP A 495 23.55 -14.46 -7.39
C ASP A 495 23.92 -13.72 -6.07
N LEU A 496 23.89 -12.37 -6.04
CA LEU A 496 24.21 -11.53 -4.86
C LEU A 496 23.13 -11.57 -3.77
N GLY A 497 22.07 -12.37 -3.95
CA GLY A 497 21.11 -12.68 -2.88
C GLY A 497 21.74 -13.40 -1.69
N ASP A 498 22.94 -13.99 -1.89
CA ASP A 498 23.59 -14.89 -0.94
C ASP A 498 24.82 -14.30 -0.22
N TRP A 499 25.15 -13.01 -0.42
CA TRP A 499 26.26 -12.35 0.29
C TRP A 499 25.73 -11.62 1.52
N GLU A 500 25.35 -12.38 2.54
CA GLU A 500 24.90 -11.86 3.85
C GLU A 500 26.07 -11.53 4.80
N ASP A 501 27.32 -11.78 4.40
CA ASP A 501 28.47 -11.59 5.28
C ASP A 501 28.95 -10.12 5.30
N LEU A 502 28.71 -9.45 6.43
CA LEU A 502 29.23 -8.12 6.72
C LEU A 502 30.77 -8.12 6.72
N GLY A 503 31.36 -7.13 6.05
CA GLY A 503 32.81 -6.95 6.02
C GLY A 503 33.35 -6.25 7.27
N THR A 504 32.49 -5.71 8.12
CA THR A 504 32.80 -5.22 9.47
C THR A 504 31.60 -5.36 10.38
N THR A 505 31.83 -5.73 11.65
CA THR A 505 30.80 -5.79 12.70
C THR A 505 30.91 -4.62 13.69
N ASN A 506 31.77 -3.64 13.41
CA ASN A 506 31.97 -2.48 14.28
C ASN A 506 30.83 -1.46 14.12
N PRO A 507 29.91 -1.31 15.10
CA PRO A 507 28.80 -0.37 15.00
C PRO A 507 29.28 1.09 14.92
N ASP A 508 30.38 1.43 15.59
CA ASP A 508 30.87 2.81 15.68
C ASP A 508 31.41 3.31 14.32
N TRP A 509 31.92 2.40 13.48
CA TRP A 509 32.30 2.71 12.11
C TRP A 509 31.08 3.14 11.27
N PHE A 510 30.00 2.37 11.35
CA PHE A 510 28.76 2.70 10.64
C PHE A 510 28.15 4.00 11.15
N ILE A 511 28.04 4.16 12.47
CA ILE A 511 27.47 5.37 13.09
C ILE A 511 28.25 6.61 12.69
N GLY A 512 29.58 6.55 12.62
CA GLY A 512 30.41 7.69 12.23
C GLY A 512 30.11 8.24 10.83
N LEU A 513 29.51 7.42 9.95
CA LEU A 513 29.11 7.83 8.60
C LEU A 513 27.80 8.64 8.59
N PHE A 514 26.94 8.49 9.60
CA PHE A 514 25.62 9.11 9.65
C PHE A 514 25.52 10.04 10.85
N TRP A 515 25.12 11.29 10.64
CA TRP A 515 24.91 12.26 11.72
C TRP A 515 23.97 13.37 11.24
N TRP A 516 23.45 14.15 12.17
CA TRP A 516 22.65 15.34 11.86
C TRP A 516 22.89 16.44 12.91
N ILE A 517 22.46 17.66 12.60
CA ILE A 517 22.34 18.73 13.61
C ILE A 517 20.93 18.64 14.18
N ASP A 518 20.84 18.43 15.48
CA ASP A 518 19.55 18.37 16.18
C ASP A 518 18.89 19.76 16.10
N PRO A 519 17.66 19.87 15.56
CA PRO A 519 17.02 21.16 15.34
C PRO A 519 16.60 21.86 16.64
N VAL A 520 16.52 21.14 17.76
CA VAL A 520 16.15 21.68 19.08
C VAL A 520 17.39 22.21 19.80
N THR A 521 18.50 21.48 19.75
CA THR A 521 19.71 21.78 20.53
C THR A 521 20.83 22.43 19.72
N GLY A 522 20.78 22.36 18.40
CA GLY A 522 21.86 22.77 17.50
C GLY A 522 23.10 21.86 17.57
N ALA A 523 23.05 20.75 18.31
CA ALA A 523 24.18 19.87 18.52
C ALA A 523 24.30 18.80 17.42
N LYS A 524 25.54 18.47 17.07
CA LYS A 524 25.84 17.31 16.22
C LYS A 524 25.47 16.02 16.95
N THR A 525 24.54 15.27 16.37
CA THR A 525 23.94 14.05 16.93
C THR A 525 24.12 12.89 15.95
N TYR A 526 24.16 11.67 16.48
CA TYR A 526 24.40 10.44 15.73
C TYR A 526 23.26 9.43 15.93
N PRO A 527 23.07 8.48 15.00
CA PRO A 527 22.14 7.38 15.19
C PRO A 527 22.41 6.59 16.47
N SER A 528 21.38 5.98 17.03
CA SER A 528 21.52 5.13 18.22
C SER A 528 22.50 3.97 17.99
N ARG A 529 23.45 3.80 18.93
CA ARG A 529 24.40 2.69 18.92
C ARG A 529 23.73 1.33 19.06
N ASP A 530 22.70 1.25 19.91
CA ASP A 530 21.94 0.03 20.13
C ASP A 530 21.23 -0.42 18.85
N MET A 531 20.71 0.54 18.07
CA MET A 531 20.08 0.24 16.80
C MET A 531 21.09 -0.29 15.76
N ALA A 532 22.30 0.26 15.70
CA ALA A 532 23.37 -0.25 14.83
C ALA A 532 23.74 -1.70 15.20
N ILE A 533 23.93 -1.97 16.50
CA ILE A 533 24.25 -3.33 17.01
C ILE A 533 23.14 -4.32 16.65
N LYS A 534 21.88 -3.99 16.96
CA LYS A 534 20.74 -4.87 16.66
C LYS A 534 20.63 -5.15 15.15
N THR A 535 20.82 -4.13 14.33
CA THR A 535 20.74 -4.26 12.87
C THR A 535 21.84 -5.16 12.33
N ILE A 536 23.09 -4.97 12.76
CA ILE A 536 24.23 -5.83 12.38
C ILE A 536 23.93 -7.29 12.74
N ALA A 537 23.49 -7.53 13.98
CA ALA A 537 23.19 -8.87 14.46
C ALA A 537 22.08 -9.55 13.62
N LEU A 538 20.99 -8.83 13.34
CA LEU A 538 19.83 -9.40 12.64
C LEU A 538 20.04 -9.56 11.13
N VAL A 539 20.85 -8.70 10.51
CA VAL A 539 21.30 -8.89 9.12
C VAL A 539 22.14 -10.16 9.00
N ALA A 540 23.07 -10.39 9.94
CA ALA A 540 23.94 -11.56 9.94
C ALA A 540 23.21 -12.90 10.17
N THR A 541 22.01 -12.88 10.79
CA THR A 541 21.23 -14.11 11.03
C THR A 541 20.36 -14.57 9.85
N GLY A 542 20.27 -13.76 8.78
CA GLY A 542 19.47 -14.07 7.60
C GLY A 542 17.95 -13.97 7.81
N PRO A 543 17.12 -14.50 6.88
CA PRO A 543 15.67 -14.39 6.92
C PRO A 543 14.97 -15.02 8.13
N CYS A 544 13.97 -14.31 8.67
CA CYS A 544 13.19 -14.81 9.79
C CYS A 544 12.31 -16.01 9.38
N LYS A 545 12.58 -17.19 9.95
CA LYS A 545 11.78 -18.41 9.72
C LYS A 545 10.33 -18.27 10.22
N GLU A 546 10.11 -17.51 11.28
CA GLU A 546 8.78 -17.26 11.83
C GLU A 546 7.91 -16.46 10.86
N LEU A 547 8.50 -15.49 10.15
CA LEU A 547 7.81 -14.75 9.09
C LEU A 547 7.35 -15.70 7.97
N ALA A 548 8.25 -16.57 7.49
CA ALA A 548 7.92 -17.51 6.41
C ALA A 548 6.77 -18.45 6.81
N ASN A 549 6.82 -19.01 8.03
CA ASN A 549 5.76 -19.85 8.56
C ASN A 549 4.43 -19.07 8.70
N SER A 550 4.48 -17.81 9.15
CA SER A 550 3.30 -16.96 9.26
C SER A 550 2.69 -16.63 7.88
N GLU A 551 3.52 -16.35 6.87
CA GLU A 551 3.05 -16.15 5.49
C GLU A 551 2.39 -17.41 4.92
N GLU A 552 2.85 -18.62 5.28
CA GLU A 552 2.21 -19.89 4.90
C GLU A 552 0.86 -20.10 5.58
N ASP A 553 0.74 -19.80 6.88
CA ASP A 553 -0.54 -19.88 7.62
C ASP A 553 -1.57 -18.90 7.04
N ILE A 554 -1.12 -17.68 6.74
CA ILE A 554 -1.92 -16.62 6.10
C ILE A 554 -2.31 -17.03 4.68
N ALA A 555 -1.40 -17.59 3.90
CA ALA A 555 -1.71 -18.05 2.54
C ALA A 555 -2.86 -19.07 2.51
N GLN A 556 -3.02 -19.86 3.58
CA GLN A 556 -4.09 -20.84 3.70
C GLN A 556 -5.46 -20.22 3.97
N ALA A 557 -5.50 -19.09 4.69
CA ALA A 557 -6.72 -18.32 4.98
C ALA A 557 -7.26 -17.55 3.77
N TYR A 558 -6.47 -17.39 2.72
CA TYR A 558 -6.82 -16.60 1.55
C TYR A 558 -6.74 -17.44 0.26
N ASP A 559 -7.10 -16.86 -0.88
CA ASP A 559 -7.14 -17.55 -2.19
C ASP A 559 -5.74 -17.80 -2.78
N GLY A 560 -4.74 -17.98 -1.93
CA GLY A 560 -3.32 -17.97 -2.28
C GLY A 560 -2.83 -16.57 -2.69
N PHE A 561 -1.54 -16.47 -3.05
CA PHE A 561 -0.92 -15.23 -3.52
C PHE A 561 -0.94 -15.06 -5.04
N GLY A 562 -1.68 -15.90 -5.76
CA GLY A 562 -1.68 -15.97 -7.23
C GLY A 562 -2.48 -14.84 -7.91
N GLU A 563 -2.17 -14.57 -9.18
CA GLU A 563 -2.95 -13.64 -9.99
C GLU A 563 -4.20 -14.33 -10.57
N TYR A 564 -5.39 -13.94 -10.11
CA TYR A 564 -6.64 -14.31 -10.78
C TYR A 564 -6.83 -13.48 -12.05
N LYS A 565 -7.09 -14.14 -13.17
CA LYS A 565 -7.33 -13.53 -14.50
C LYS A 565 -8.80 -13.56 -14.94
N GLY A 566 -9.71 -14.09 -14.13
CA GLY A 566 -11.13 -14.20 -14.47
C GLY A 566 -11.95 -12.95 -14.13
N GLY A 567 -13.13 -12.82 -14.73
CA GLY A 567 -14.09 -11.76 -14.42
C GLY A 567 -14.89 -12.04 -13.14
N THR A 568 -15.47 -10.98 -12.57
CA THR A 568 -16.47 -11.06 -11.49
C THR A 568 -17.76 -11.66 -12.03
N VAL A 569 -18.38 -12.60 -11.31
CA VAL A 569 -19.65 -13.21 -11.72
C VAL A 569 -20.72 -12.84 -10.70
N PHE A 570 -21.65 -11.98 -11.10
CA PHE A 570 -22.91 -11.80 -10.37
C PHE A 570 -23.88 -12.90 -10.80
N THR A 571 -24.43 -13.64 -9.84
CA THR A 571 -25.40 -14.70 -10.14
C THR A 571 -26.81 -14.14 -10.06
N GLU A 572 -27.63 -14.37 -11.09
CA GLU A 572 -29.06 -13.99 -11.17
C GLU A 572 -29.95 -14.58 -10.07
N LEU A 573 -29.42 -15.50 -9.26
CA LEU A 573 -30.20 -16.48 -8.50
C LEU A 573 -31.14 -15.94 -7.42
N ASP A 574 -31.15 -14.66 -7.06
CA ASP A 574 -31.98 -14.17 -5.95
C ASP A 574 -32.47 -12.70 -6.10
N SER A 575 -32.68 -12.19 -7.32
CA SER A 575 -33.18 -10.80 -7.54
C SER A 575 -34.67 -10.77 -7.89
N PRO A 576 -35.50 -9.88 -7.28
CA PRO A 576 -36.87 -9.63 -7.74
C PRO A 576 -36.94 -8.85 -9.07
N ARG A 577 -35.79 -8.37 -9.60
CA ARG A 577 -35.70 -7.74 -10.93
C ARG A 577 -34.63 -8.42 -11.80
N ALA A 578 -34.89 -8.47 -13.11
CA ALA A 578 -33.93 -8.99 -14.08
C ALA A 578 -32.61 -8.21 -14.02
N PHE A 579 -31.50 -8.94 -14.12
CA PHE A 579 -30.15 -8.40 -14.21
C PHE A 579 -30.03 -7.49 -15.45
N ASP A 580 -29.64 -6.23 -15.26
CA ASP A 580 -29.41 -5.27 -16.35
C ASP A 580 -27.90 -5.09 -16.57
N PRO A 581 -27.32 -5.66 -17.64
CA PRO A 581 -25.89 -5.57 -17.91
C PRO A 581 -25.38 -4.13 -18.09
N GLY A 582 -26.26 -3.17 -18.45
CA GLY A 582 -25.92 -1.77 -18.63
C GLY A 582 -25.81 -0.98 -17.33
N VAL A 583 -26.39 -1.50 -16.23
CA VAL A 583 -26.41 -0.87 -14.90
C VAL A 583 -25.57 -1.67 -13.90
N ASP A 584 -25.59 -2.99 -14.01
CA ASP A 584 -25.05 -3.92 -13.01
C ASP A 584 -23.72 -4.58 -13.42
N THR A 585 -23.25 -4.36 -14.66
CA THR A 585 -21.90 -4.76 -15.10
C THR A 585 -21.21 -3.69 -15.93
N VAL A 586 -20.41 -2.84 -15.28
CA VAL A 586 -19.29 -2.22 -15.99
C VAL A 586 -18.09 -3.16 -15.85
N PRO A 587 -17.53 -3.70 -16.96
CA PRO A 587 -16.55 -4.77 -16.91
C PRO A 587 -15.22 -4.34 -16.28
N ALA A 588 -14.67 -5.26 -15.50
CA ALA A 588 -13.25 -5.29 -15.19
C ALA A 588 -12.47 -5.36 -16.52
N ASN A 589 -11.55 -4.41 -16.73
CA ASN A 589 -10.51 -4.37 -17.77
C ASN A 589 -10.84 -3.54 -19.03
N PRO A 590 -10.31 -2.30 -19.19
CA PRO A 590 -10.44 -1.48 -20.41
C PRO A 590 -9.52 -1.94 -21.56
N GLY A 591 -9.21 -3.23 -21.64
CA GLY A 591 -8.33 -3.82 -22.64
C GLY A 591 -9.02 -4.68 -23.70
N TRP A 592 -10.36 -4.79 -23.68
CA TRP A 592 -11.11 -5.61 -24.62
C TRP A 592 -12.01 -4.72 -25.48
N VAL A 593 -11.72 -4.68 -26.79
CA VAL A 593 -12.56 -4.04 -27.82
C VAL A 593 -13.11 -5.18 -28.67
N PRO A 594 -14.44 -5.34 -28.82
CA PRO A 594 -14.99 -6.26 -29.80
C PRO A 594 -14.71 -5.71 -31.21
N ASN A 595 -14.11 -6.51 -32.09
CA ASN A 595 -14.07 -6.20 -33.52
C ASN A 595 -15.29 -6.80 -34.22
N SER A 596 -15.72 -6.16 -35.30
CA SER A 596 -17.05 -6.20 -35.92
C SER A 596 -17.36 -7.41 -36.83
N ASP A 597 -16.61 -8.50 -36.77
CA ASP A 597 -16.84 -9.69 -37.61
C ASP A 597 -17.28 -10.92 -36.81
N TRP A 598 -18.32 -10.77 -35.99
CA TRP A 598 -19.19 -11.87 -35.51
C TRP A 598 -20.66 -11.45 -35.52
#